data_AF-A0A929ZDI9-F1
#
_entry.id   AF-A0A929ZDI9-F1
#
_cell.length_a   1.000
_cell.length_b   1.000
_cell.length_c   1.000
_cell.angle_alpha   90.00
_cell.angle_beta   90.00
_cell.angle_gamma   90.00
#
_symmetry.space_group_name_H-M   'P 1'
#
loop_
_entity.id
_entity.type
_entity.pdbx_description
1 polymer ?
#
loop_
_entity_poly.entity_id
_entity_poly.type
_entity_poly.pdbx_seq_one_letter_code
_entity_poly.pdbx_strand_id
1 'polypeptide(L)'
;MAQFPGLSLTIQGNKMILKSATGRADDRLIITKAVIGDGQLTKSIDSLTSLVNPKLEIGLSNIKEVTNGQMQLQFNFDNKKVETGFYWREVGIYGKTGDSGQEKLIGYSNASGLTSYIPDKTNAIPMQRLLVALGVGDNPNVKGLVDLSTAVTREQLDESIKAHNVDINGHRDAFNKKLDVSSNQYTKALAKHNQGLQVTKGDNSQEIINFITSNYNDSDINKVLNLGTLKSLLGQGAIVASKLDANAGFVKFANGFTIQWGAFNNVPIGNTFSFPVSFDNACYVVVGNDVNGNNRDNQVHSFREYTRSSFKIFSQAALDSGNKTTAWGRYIAVGN
;
A
#
# COMPACT_ATOMS: atom_id res chain seq x y z
N MET A 1 -52.60 19.60 18.62
CA MET A 1 -52.09 18.22 18.56
C MET A 1 -53.00 17.36 19.42
N ALA A 2 -53.27 16.13 18.98
CA ALA A 2 -54.14 15.24 19.73
C ALA A 2 -53.51 14.97 21.10
N GLN A 3 -54.32 14.93 22.15
CA GLN A 3 -53.85 14.65 23.51
C GLN A 3 -54.22 13.23 23.87
N PHE A 4 -53.19 12.42 24.09
CA PHE A 4 -53.32 11.03 24.48
C PHE A 4 -53.11 10.90 25.99
N PRO A 5 -53.94 10.12 26.70
CA PRO A 5 -53.54 9.60 28.00
C PRO A 5 -52.31 8.69 27.84
N GLY A 6 -51.70 8.31 28.97
CA GLY A 6 -50.61 7.35 28.98
C GLY A 6 -50.94 6.06 28.22
N LEU A 7 -49.92 5.38 27.70
CA LEU A 7 -50.07 4.14 26.98
C LEU A 7 -50.59 3.03 27.91
N SER A 8 -51.68 2.37 27.55
CA SER A 8 -52.17 1.18 28.24
C SER A 8 -51.72 -0.08 27.50
N LEU A 9 -51.23 -1.08 28.23
CA LEU A 9 -50.73 -2.32 27.65
C LEU A 9 -51.86 -3.29 27.35
N THR A 10 -51.75 -4.02 26.24
CA THR A 10 -52.65 -5.16 25.97
C THR A 10 -52.20 -6.38 26.76
N ILE A 11 -53.07 -7.40 26.89
CA ILE A 11 -52.67 -8.69 27.49
C ILE A 11 -51.50 -9.31 26.72
N GLN A 12 -51.47 -9.16 25.39
CA GLN A 12 -50.37 -9.66 24.56
C GLN A 12 -49.08 -8.87 24.81
N GLY A 13 -49.16 -7.54 24.90
CA GLY A 13 -48.01 -6.70 25.24
C GLY A 13 -47.37 -7.07 26.57
N ASN A 14 -48.19 -7.24 27.62
CA ASN A 14 -47.71 -7.70 28.93
C ASN A 14 -47.00 -9.06 28.84
N LYS A 15 -47.58 -10.03 28.11
CA LYS A 15 -46.95 -11.34 27.91
C LYS A 15 -45.60 -11.24 27.20
N MET A 16 -45.49 -10.38 26.20
CA MET A 16 -44.25 -10.19 25.45
C MET A 16 -43.16 -9.51 26.28
N ILE A 17 -43.51 -8.52 27.10
CA ILE A 17 -42.59 -7.86 28.04
C ILE A 17 -42.11 -8.84 29.12
N LEU A 18 -43.01 -9.65 29.69
CA LEU A 18 -42.63 -10.68 30.65
C LEU A 18 -41.74 -11.75 30.03
N LYS A 19 -42.05 -12.17 28.80
CA LYS A 19 -41.27 -13.18 28.09
C LYS A 19 -39.85 -12.71 27.76
N SER A 20 -39.67 -11.44 27.42
CA SER A 20 -38.32 -10.93 27.15
C SER A 20 -37.41 -10.94 28.37
N ALA A 21 -37.96 -10.88 29.59
CA ALA A 21 -37.20 -10.94 30.83
C ALA A 21 -36.44 -12.26 31.06
N THR A 22 -36.69 -13.29 30.24
CA THR A 22 -35.91 -14.55 30.25
C THR A 22 -34.45 -14.36 29.82
N GLY A 23 -34.12 -13.25 29.14
CA GLY A 23 -32.78 -12.97 28.61
C GLY A 23 -32.38 -13.79 27.37
N ARG A 24 -33.23 -14.69 26.88
CA ARG A 24 -32.97 -15.47 25.66
C ARG A 24 -33.11 -14.59 24.43
N ALA A 25 -32.21 -14.77 23.45
CA ALA A 25 -32.23 -14.00 22.20
C ALA A 25 -33.56 -14.14 21.44
N ASP A 26 -34.13 -15.35 21.41
CA ASP A 26 -35.41 -15.64 20.74
C ASP A 26 -36.63 -15.04 21.45
N ASP A 27 -36.48 -14.69 22.72
CA ASP A 27 -37.56 -14.16 23.56
C ASP A 27 -37.53 -12.63 23.64
N ARG A 28 -36.54 -11.99 23.01
CA ARG A 28 -36.34 -10.54 22.96
C ARG A 28 -37.58 -9.81 22.46
N LEU A 29 -37.99 -8.75 23.16
CA LEU A 29 -39.03 -7.85 22.66
C LEU A 29 -38.39 -6.85 21.69
N ILE A 30 -38.86 -6.84 20.44
CA ILE A 30 -38.38 -5.92 19.40
C ILE A 30 -39.53 -4.99 19.02
N ILE A 31 -39.42 -3.72 19.37
CA ILE A 31 -40.37 -2.67 18.97
C ILE A 31 -40.12 -2.33 17.50
N THR A 32 -41.19 -2.30 16.70
CA THR A 32 -41.08 -2.19 15.24
C THR A 32 -41.68 -0.89 14.71
N LYS A 33 -42.92 -0.58 15.10
CA LYS A 33 -43.66 0.57 14.57
C LYS A 33 -44.70 1.10 15.54
N ALA A 34 -45.13 2.32 15.29
CA ALA A 34 -46.39 2.84 15.77
C ALA A 34 -47.40 2.82 14.62
N VAL A 35 -48.68 2.62 14.92
CA VAL A 35 -49.77 2.83 13.97
C VAL A 35 -50.72 3.83 14.58
N ILE A 36 -51.14 4.81 13.79
CA ILE A 36 -52.13 5.81 14.17
C ILE A 36 -53.39 5.69 13.34
N GLY A 37 -54.51 6.08 13.92
CA GLY A 37 -55.83 5.94 13.30
C GLY A 37 -56.87 6.90 13.85
N ASP A 38 -58.11 6.74 13.40
CA ASP A 38 -59.27 7.54 13.80
C ASP A 38 -60.36 6.71 14.51
N GLY A 39 -60.02 5.49 14.95
CA GLY A 39 -60.94 4.59 15.63
C GLY A 39 -61.44 5.11 16.98
N GLN A 40 -62.71 4.78 17.28
CA GLN A 40 -63.34 5.06 18.56
C GLN A 40 -63.27 3.83 19.46
N LEU A 41 -62.68 3.98 20.65
CA LEU A 41 -62.56 2.88 21.58
C LEU A 41 -63.94 2.55 22.20
N THR A 42 -64.44 1.35 21.93
CA THR A 42 -65.72 0.84 22.47
C THR A 42 -65.56 -0.41 23.34
N LYS A 43 -64.33 -0.94 23.43
CA LYS A 43 -63.97 -2.17 24.14
C LYS A 43 -62.80 -1.92 25.09
N SER A 44 -62.54 -2.87 25.99
CA SER A 44 -61.34 -2.82 26.84
C SER A 44 -60.06 -2.97 26.01
N ILE A 45 -59.07 -2.12 26.32
CA ILE A 45 -57.75 -2.10 25.67
C ILE A 45 -57.04 -3.45 25.80
N ASP A 46 -57.19 -4.11 26.94
CA ASP A 46 -56.55 -5.39 27.29
C ASP A 46 -56.78 -6.48 26.22
N SER A 47 -57.96 -6.42 25.57
CA SER A 47 -58.41 -7.40 24.58
C SER A 47 -58.01 -7.08 23.14
N LEU A 48 -57.43 -5.90 22.88
CA LEU A 48 -57.09 -5.47 21.52
C LEU A 48 -55.90 -6.24 20.96
N THR A 49 -56.02 -6.66 19.70
CA THR A 49 -54.94 -7.28 18.91
C THR A 49 -54.47 -6.39 17.76
N SER A 50 -55.24 -5.35 17.44
CA SER A 50 -54.97 -4.34 16.42
C SER A 50 -55.64 -3.01 16.80
N LEU A 51 -55.32 -1.94 16.08
CA LEU A 51 -56.08 -0.69 16.15
C LEU A 51 -57.54 -0.92 15.72
N VAL A 52 -58.43 -0.02 16.16
CA VAL A 52 -59.85 -0.08 15.81
C VAL A 52 -60.06 0.32 14.34
N ASN A 53 -59.37 1.35 13.85
CA ASN A 53 -59.36 1.79 12.46
C ASN A 53 -58.00 2.43 12.09
N PRO A 54 -56.99 1.60 11.73
CA PRO A 54 -55.65 2.09 11.39
C PRO A 54 -55.64 2.93 10.11
N LYS A 55 -54.85 4.01 10.10
CA LYS A 55 -54.73 4.93 8.95
C LYS A 55 -53.28 5.14 8.47
N LEU A 56 -52.31 5.17 9.39
CA LEU A 56 -50.91 5.42 9.04
C LEU A 56 -49.98 4.59 9.92
N GLU A 57 -49.06 3.86 9.28
CA GLU A 57 -47.93 3.21 9.95
C GLU A 57 -46.72 4.14 9.99
N ILE A 58 -46.03 4.16 11.14
CA ILE A 58 -44.90 5.04 11.42
C ILE A 58 -43.74 4.19 11.97
N GLY A 59 -42.61 4.22 11.26
CA GLY A 59 -41.39 3.51 11.68
C GLY A 59 -40.79 4.11 12.96
N LEU A 60 -40.21 3.25 13.80
CA LEU A 60 -39.49 3.68 14.99
C LEU A 60 -38.25 4.49 14.57
N SER A 61 -38.18 5.75 14.97
CA SER A 61 -37.07 6.63 14.59
C SER A 61 -35.94 6.59 15.60
N ASN A 62 -36.23 6.49 16.90
CA ASN A 62 -35.21 6.39 17.94
C ASN A 62 -35.73 5.65 19.17
N ILE A 63 -34.82 5.09 19.94
CA ILE A 63 -35.07 4.42 21.23
C ILE A 63 -34.07 4.95 22.25
N LYS A 64 -34.57 5.40 23.39
CA LYS A 64 -33.73 5.87 24.49
C LYS A 64 -34.18 5.22 25.79
N GLU A 65 -33.25 4.57 26.47
CA GLU A 65 -33.47 4.15 27.86
C GLU A 65 -33.58 5.39 28.75
N VAL A 66 -34.61 5.42 29.58
CA VAL A 66 -34.82 6.46 30.61
C VAL A 66 -34.88 5.79 31.98
N THR A 67 -34.76 6.58 33.05
CA THR A 67 -34.77 6.05 34.41
C THR A 67 -36.07 5.31 34.74
N ASN A 68 -36.03 4.42 35.73
CA ASN A 68 -37.17 3.65 36.25
C ASN A 68 -37.73 2.58 35.29
N GLY A 69 -36.88 1.88 34.54
CA GLY A 69 -37.30 0.75 33.69
C GLY A 69 -38.26 1.13 32.57
N GLN A 70 -38.19 2.38 32.09
CA GLN A 70 -38.96 2.87 30.97
C GLN A 70 -38.07 3.07 29.75
N MET A 71 -38.64 2.83 28.57
CA MET A 71 -38.04 3.18 27.30
C MET A 71 -38.85 4.28 26.64
N GLN A 72 -38.17 5.32 26.19
CA GLN A 72 -38.75 6.35 25.36
C GLN A 72 -38.58 5.94 23.88
N LEU A 73 -39.71 5.74 23.22
CA LEU A 73 -39.82 5.44 21.80
C LEU A 73 -40.15 6.73 21.05
N GLN A 74 -39.31 7.09 20.09
CA GLN A 74 -39.54 8.24 19.23
C GLN A 74 -39.97 7.79 17.85
N PHE A 75 -41.04 8.39 17.34
CA PHE A 75 -41.56 8.20 16.01
C PHE A 75 -41.65 9.56 15.32
N ASN A 76 -41.14 9.68 14.10
CA ASN A 76 -41.29 10.87 13.28
C ASN A 76 -42.16 10.54 12.06
N PHE A 77 -43.18 11.35 11.80
CA PHE A 77 -44.09 11.12 10.67
C PHE A 77 -44.47 12.42 9.96
N ASP A 78 -44.81 12.28 8.68
CA ASP A 78 -45.48 13.31 7.88
C ASP A 78 -46.78 12.72 7.29
N ASN A 79 -47.47 13.46 6.44
CA ASN A 79 -48.72 13.00 5.82
C ASN A 79 -48.56 12.52 4.37
N LYS A 80 -47.34 12.28 3.88
CA LYS A 80 -47.13 11.90 2.47
C LYS A 80 -47.78 10.56 2.10
N LYS A 81 -47.94 9.68 3.07
CA LYS A 81 -48.61 8.36 2.93
C LYS A 81 -50.09 8.38 3.32
N VAL A 82 -50.67 9.55 3.62
CA VAL A 82 -52.08 9.67 4.01
C VAL A 82 -52.94 9.92 2.78
N GLU A 83 -53.70 8.90 2.35
CA GLU A 83 -54.58 9.00 1.16
C GLU A 83 -55.87 9.79 1.44
N THR A 84 -56.39 9.71 2.66
CA THR A 84 -57.58 10.45 3.08
C THR A 84 -57.34 11.02 4.46
N GLY A 85 -57.59 12.32 4.62
CA GLY A 85 -57.41 12.99 5.89
C GLY A 85 -58.32 12.42 6.98
N PHE A 86 -57.86 12.44 8.23
CA PHE A 86 -58.55 11.81 9.34
C PHE A 86 -58.30 12.56 10.65
N TYR A 87 -59.23 12.44 11.59
CA TYR A 87 -59.04 12.92 12.96
C TYR A 87 -58.25 11.89 13.73
N TRP A 88 -57.01 12.21 14.09
CA TRP A 88 -56.16 11.31 14.86
C TRP A 88 -56.74 11.08 16.26
N ARG A 89 -57.20 9.85 16.49
CA ARG A 89 -57.86 9.41 17.73
C ARG A 89 -57.13 8.30 18.44
N GLU A 90 -56.38 7.48 17.74
CA GLU A 90 -55.73 6.31 18.33
C GLU A 90 -54.28 6.20 17.92
N VAL A 91 -53.49 5.64 18.83
CA VAL A 91 -52.11 5.24 18.61
C VAL A 91 -51.91 3.85 19.23
N GLY A 92 -51.22 2.98 18.50
CA GLY A 92 -50.81 1.67 19.01
C GLY A 92 -49.34 1.41 18.70
N ILE A 93 -48.64 0.82 19.66
CA ILE A 93 -47.25 0.40 19.54
C ILE A 93 -47.20 -1.08 19.22
N TYR A 94 -46.46 -1.45 18.18
CA TYR A 94 -46.30 -2.82 17.75
C TYR A 94 -44.86 -3.31 17.99
N GLY A 95 -44.75 -4.61 18.22
CA GLY A 95 -43.48 -5.28 18.35
C GLY A 95 -43.61 -6.77 18.09
N LYS A 96 -42.48 -7.48 18.12
CA LYS A 96 -42.39 -8.93 17.95
C LYS A 96 -41.47 -9.55 18.99
N THR A 97 -41.62 -10.85 19.21
CA THR A 97 -40.74 -11.65 20.07
C THR A 97 -39.74 -12.40 19.20
N GLY A 98 -38.45 -12.07 19.32
CA GLY A 98 -37.39 -12.63 18.49
C GLY A 98 -37.44 -12.14 17.03
N ASP A 99 -36.43 -12.51 16.24
CA ASP A 99 -36.27 -11.99 14.88
C ASP A 99 -37.31 -12.57 13.89
N SER A 100 -37.78 -13.80 14.12
CA SER A 100 -38.82 -14.49 13.34
C SER A 100 -40.25 -14.33 13.88
N GLY A 101 -40.42 -13.58 14.98
CA GLY A 101 -41.74 -13.39 15.60
C GLY A 101 -42.71 -12.59 14.75
N GLN A 102 -44.01 -12.84 14.94
CA GLN A 102 -45.07 -12.03 14.35
C GLN A 102 -45.25 -10.72 15.11
N GLU A 103 -45.54 -9.64 14.38
CA GLU A 103 -45.91 -8.36 14.98
C GLU A 103 -47.26 -8.46 15.71
N LYS A 104 -47.31 -7.91 16.91
CA LYS A 104 -48.50 -7.84 17.77
C LYS A 104 -48.60 -6.45 18.40
N LEU A 105 -49.83 -6.02 18.70
CA LEU A 105 -50.10 -4.79 19.41
C LEU A 105 -49.66 -4.93 20.88
N ILE A 106 -48.69 -4.11 21.29
CA ILE A 106 -48.12 -4.09 22.64
C ILE A 106 -48.93 -3.18 23.56
N GLY A 107 -49.21 -1.97 23.09
CA GLY A 107 -49.94 -0.98 23.86
C GLY A 107 -50.73 -0.05 22.96
N TYR A 108 -51.73 0.60 23.56
CA TYR A 108 -52.71 1.41 22.86
C TYR A 108 -53.09 2.62 23.70
N SER A 109 -53.35 3.74 23.04
CA SER A 109 -53.94 4.94 23.66
C SER A 109 -54.95 5.58 22.71
N ASN A 110 -56.03 6.13 23.27
CA ASN A 110 -57.07 6.81 22.53
C ASN A 110 -57.29 8.22 23.10
N ALA A 111 -57.30 9.23 22.23
CA ALA A 111 -57.48 10.63 22.56
C ALA A 111 -58.96 10.99 22.84
N SER A 112 -59.89 10.07 22.61
CA SER A 112 -61.34 10.27 22.74
C SER A 112 -61.80 11.51 21.96
N GLY A 113 -62.12 12.61 22.66
CA GLY A 113 -62.52 13.88 22.05
C GLY A 113 -61.36 14.84 21.71
N LEU A 114 -60.18 14.65 22.32
CA LEU A 114 -59.03 15.57 22.22
C LEU A 114 -58.18 15.30 20.97
N THR A 115 -58.83 15.29 19.81
CA THR A 115 -58.24 14.85 18.54
C THR A 115 -57.55 15.99 17.79
N SER A 116 -56.80 15.67 16.74
CA SER A 116 -56.29 16.65 15.78
C SER A 116 -56.41 16.10 14.37
N TYR A 117 -56.71 16.95 13.41
CA TYR A 117 -56.87 16.55 12.01
C TYR A 117 -55.51 16.40 11.33
N ILE A 118 -55.29 15.27 10.68
CA ILE A 118 -54.16 15.03 9.77
C ILE A 118 -54.75 15.08 8.35
N PRO A 119 -54.39 16.07 7.53
CA PRO A 119 -54.90 16.15 6.16
C PRO A 119 -54.26 15.09 5.26
N ASP A 120 -54.88 14.81 4.12
CA ASP A 120 -54.29 13.95 3.10
C ASP A 120 -53.00 14.56 2.50
N LYS A 121 -52.28 13.72 1.75
CA LYS A 121 -50.99 14.04 1.13
C LYS A 121 -50.97 15.27 0.22
N THR A 122 -52.13 15.80 -0.21
CA THR A 122 -52.19 17.00 -1.05
C THR A 122 -51.95 18.29 -0.25
N ASN A 123 -52.11 18.24 1.08
CA ASN A 123 -51.88 19.36 1.98
C ASN A 123 -50.72 19.03 2.93
N ALA A 124 -49.49 19.20 2.45
CA ALA A 124 -48.30 18.77 3.20
C ALA A 124 -48.22 19.39 4.60
N ILE A 125 -47.94 18.56 5.61
CA ILE A 125 -47.65 19.01 6.98
C ILE A 125 -46.15 18.92 7.29
N PRO A 126 -45.62 19.80 8.16
CA PRO A 126 -44.29 19.61 8.72
C PRO A 126 -44.19 18.27 9.46
N MET A 127 -43.00 17.69 9.46
CA MET A 127 -42.72 16.46 10.19
C MET A 127 -43.09 16.60 11.68
N GLN A 128 -43.91 15.69 12.14
CA GLN A 128 -44.39 15.60 13.51
C GLN A 128 -43.53 14.61 14.30
N ARG A 129 -43.31 14.91 15.58
CA ARG A 129 -42.61 14.02 16.52
C ARG A 129 -43.61 13.47 17.54
N LEU A 130 -43.67 12.16 17.65
CA LEU A 130 -44.41 11.42 18.66
C LEU A 130 -43.43 10.74 19.61
N LEU A 131 -43.57 11.01 20.91
CA LEU A 131 -42.81 10.36 21.98
C LEU A 131 -43.76 9.47 22.78
N VAL A 132 -43.39 8.20 22.96
CA VAL A 132 -44.16 7.24 23.74
C VAL A 132 -43.25 6.60 24.78
N ALA A 133 -43.64 6.67 26.05
CA ALA A 133 -42.97 5.94 27.12
C ALA A 133 -43.58 4.54 27.26
N LEU A 134 -42.74 3.52 27.21
CA LEU A 134 -43.12 2.12 27.43
C LEU A 134 -42.40 1.59 28.67
N GLY A 135 -43.16 1.15 29.68
CA GLY A 135 -42.61 0.48 30.86
C GLY A 135 -42.24 -0.96 30.54
N VAL A 136 -40.96 -1.30 30.65
CA VAL A 136 -40.44 -2.67 30.39
C VAL A 136 -39.63 -3.24 31.56
N GLY A 137 -39.50 -2.47 32.65
CA GLY A 137 -38.58 -2.79 33.76
C GLY A 137 -37.12 -2.61 33.36
N ASP A 138 -36.19 -3.01 34.24
CA ASP A 138 -34.75 -3.02 33.95
C ASP A 138 -34.38 -4.25 33.09
N ASN A 139 -35.09 -4.44 31.98
CA ASN A 139 -34.99 -5.61 31.13
C ASN A 139 -34.07 -5.30 29.92
N PRO A 140 -32.82 -5.81 29.90
CA PRO A 140 -31.87 -5.51 28.83
C PRO A 140 -32.23 -6.22 27.50
N ASN A 141 -33.26 -7.07 27.49
CA ASN A 141 -33.68 -7.85 26.33
C ASN A 141 -34.86 -7.19 25.59
N VAL A 142 -34.86 -5.86 25.52
CA VAL A 142 -35.77 -5.07 24.70
C VAL A 142 -34.95 -4.29 23.68
N LYS A 143 -35.34 -4.32 22.41
CA LYS A 143 -34.67 -3.62 21.31
C LYS A 143 -35.66 -2.86 20.44
N GLY A 144 -35.15 -1.89 19.69
CA GLY A 144 -35.89 -1.18 18.65
C GLY A 144 -35.35 -1.50 17.27
N LEU A 145 -36.23 -1.76 16.31
CA LEU A 145 -35.90 -1.81 14.89
C LEU A 145 -36.03 -0.40 14.32
N VAL A 146 -34.94 0.35 14.31
CA VAL A 146 -34.96 1.75 13.85
C VAL A 146 -35.08 1.81 12.33
N ASP A 147 -36.11 2.51 11.85
CA ASP A 147 -36.36 2.80 10.43
C ASP A 147 -36.10 4.28 10.16
N LEU A 148 -34.99 4.56 9.47
CA LEU A 148 -34.55 5.90 9.09
C LEU A 148 -34.97 6.30 7.67
N SER A 149 -35.89 5.56 7.03
CA SER A 149 -36.29 5.80 5.64
C SER A 149 -37.00 7.13 5.39
N THR A 150 -37.49 7.81 6.43
CA THR A 150 -38.27 9.06 6.33
C THR A 150 -37.51 10.31 6.78
N ALA A 151 -36.76 10.26 7.89
CA ALA A 151 -35.88 11.33 8.35
C ALA A 151 -34.91 10.86 9.45
N VAL A 152 -33.78 11.58 9.55
CA VAL A 152 -32.72 11.39 10.54
C VAL A 152 -32.51 12.71 11.30
N THR A 153 -32.39 12.68 12.62
CA THR A 153 -32.03 13.88 13.39
C THR A 153 -30.54 14.20 13.24
N ARG A 154 -30.15 15.45 13.50
CA ARG A 154 -28.71 15.82 13.49
C ARG A 154 -27.90 14.98 14.47
N GLU A 155 -28.46 14.68 15.64
CA GLU A 155 -27.84 13.82 16.65
C GLU A 155 -27.59 12.40 16.12
N GLN A 156 -28.56 11.80 15.44
CA GLN A 156 -28.42 10.48 14.83
C GLN A 156 -27.38 10.46 13.71
N LEU A 157 -27.31 11.53 12.90
CA LEU A 157 -26.27 11.68 11.91
C LEU A 157 -24.89 11.79 12.56
N ASP A 158 -24.75 12.58 13.63
CA ASP A 158 -23.50 12.75 14.37
C ASP A 158 -23.03 11.43 15.01
N GLU A 159 -23.94 10.63 15.57
CA GLU A 159 -23.63 9.29 16.08
C GLU A 159 -23.18 8.32 14.99
N SER A 160 -23.86 8.32 13.84
CA SER A 160 -23.47 7.50 12.69
C SER A 160 -22.08 7.88 12.16
N ILE A 161 -21.76 9.18 12.11
CA ILE A 161 -20.44 9.67 11.69
C ILE A 161 -19.37 9.27 12.71
N LYS A 162 -19.65 9.39 14.01
CA LYS A 162 -18.72 8.94 15.06
C LYS A 162 -18.42 7.45 14.95
N ALA A 163 -19.45 6.62 14.77
CA ALA A 163 -19.30 5.18 14.60
C ALA A 163 -18.44 4.84 13.37
N HIS A 164 -18.68 5.51 12.24
CA HIS A 164 -17.86 5.37 11.04
C HIS A 164 -16.38 5.77 11.28
N ASN A 165 -16.15 6.90 11.96
CA ASN A 165 -14.79 7.44 12.15
C ASN A 165 -13.91 6.61 13.11
N VAL A 166 -14.51 5.81 13.99
CA VAL A 166 -13.77 4.89 14.87
C VAL A 166 -13.62 3.49 14.28
N ASP A 167 -14.31 3.18 13.17
CA ASP A 167 -14.17 1.90 12.50
C ASP A 167 -12.85 1.83 11.73
N ILE A 168 -11.92 1.01 12.25
CA ILE A 168 -10.63 0.71 11.62
C ILE A 168 -10.78 0.10 10.21
N ASN A 169 -11.98 -0.36 9.84
CA ASN A 169 -12.28 -0.99 8.55
C ASN A 169 -13.15 -0.15 7.64
N GLY A 170 -13.59 1.06 8.03
CA GLY A 170 -14.57 1.85 7.27
C GLY A 170 -14.14 2.16 5.82
N HIS A 171 -12.85 2.09 5.53
CA HIS A 171 -12.27 2.32 4.21
C HIS A 171 -11.40 1.16 3.68
N ARG A 172 -11.52 -0.04 4.26
CA ARG A 172 -10.71 -1.21 3.87
C ARG A 172 -10.80 -1.51 2.37
N ASP A 173 -12.02 -1.49 1.83
CA ASP A 173 -12.26 -1.78 0.40
C ASP A 173 -11.62 -0.74 -0.52
N ALA A 174 -11.67 0.54 -0.13
CA ALA A 174 -11.01 1.61 -0.88
C ALA A 174 -9.48 1.47 -0.85
N PHE A 175 -8.91 1.06 0.28
CA PHE A 175 -7.47 0.79 0.42
C PHE A 175 -7.04 -0.41 -0.44
N ASN A 176 -7.78 -1.53 -0.37
CA ASN A 176 -7.51 -2.73 -1.16
C ASN A 176 -7.57 -2.45 -2.67
N LYS A 177 -8.45 -1.56 -3.12
CA LYS A 177 -8.53 -1.14 -4.54
C LYS A 177 -7.29 -0.36 -5.01
N LYS A 178 -6.58 0.32 -4.11
CA LYS A 178 -5.41 1.16 -4.44
C LYS A 178 -4.08 0.46 -4.19
N LEU A 179 -4.05 -0.48 -3.25
CA LEU A 179 -2.91 -1.32 -2.92
C LEU A 179 -3.37 -2.78 -2.91
N ASP A 180 -3.57 -3.34 -4.09
CA ASP A 180 -3.85 -4.77 -4.20
C ASP A 180 -2.55 -5.55 -3.95
N VAL A 181 -2.37 -5.97 -2.71
CA VAL A 181 -1.22 -6.76 -2.25
C VAL A 181 -1.18 -8.18 -2.84
N SER A 182 -2.25 -8.59 -3.54
CA SER A 182 -2.31 -9.83 -4.32
C SER A 182 -2.04 -9.61 -5.81
N SER A 183 -1.86 -8.37 -6.26
CA SER A 183 -1.58 -8.06 -7.67
C SER A 183 -0.13 -8.32 -8.07
N ASN A 184 0.08 -8.52 -9.37
CA ASN A 184 1.41 -8.62 -9.98
C ASN A 184 2.17 -7.28 -10.06
N GLN A 185 1.52 -6.16 -9.70
CA GLN A 185 2.14 -4.83 -9.63
C GLN A 185 2.72 -4.54 -8.24
N TYR A 186 2.25 -5.25 -7.22
CA TYR A 186 2.77 -5.11 -5.86
C TYR A 186 4.05 -5.93 -5.68
N THR A 187 5.11 -5.28 -5.21
CA THR A 187 6.35 -5.95 -4.81
C THR A 187 6.24 -6.42 -3.36
N LYS A 188 6.12 -7.73 -3.19
CA LYS A 188 5.95 -8.39 -1.88
C LYS A 188 7.27 -8.62 -1.16
N ALA A 189 8.33 -8.98 -1.90
CA ALA A 189 9.67 -9.18 -1.34
C ALA A 189 10.77 -8.98 -2.40
N LEU A 190 11.97 -8.60 -1.96
CA LEU A 190 13.19 -8.61 -2.76
C LEU A 190 14.22 -9.52 -2.11
N ALA A 191 14.85 -10.39 -2.89
CA ALA A 191 15.92 -11.27 -2.46
C ALA A 191 17.12 -11.22 -3.41
N LYS A 192 18.31 -11.56 -2.89
CA LYS A 192 19.50 -11.73 -3.72
C LYS A 192 19.34 -12.97 -4.61
N HIS A 193 19.74 -12.86 -5.87
CA HIS A 193 19.76 -13.95 -6.85
C HIS A 193 21.14 -14.04 -7.49
N ASN A 194 21.55 -15.21 -7.97
CA ASN A 194 22.87 -15.41 -8.59
C ASN A 194 23.09 -14.56 -9.87
N GLN A 195 22.00 -14.07 -10.46
CA GLN A 195 22.00 -13.21 -11.66
C GLN A 195 21.57 -11.76 -11.37
N GLY A 196 21.23 -11.40 -10.12
CA GLY A 196 20.73 -10.06 -9.78
C GLY A 196 19.82 -10.02 -8.55
N LEU A 197 18.64 -9.41 -8.68
CA LEU A 197 17.62 -9.36 -7.63
C LEU A 197 16.36 -10.10 -8.08
N GLN A 198 15.87 -11.01 -7.23
CA GLN A 198 14.58 -11.64 -7.43
C GLN A 198 13.50 -10.81 -6.75
N VAL A 199 12.49 -10.43 -7.52
CA VAL A 199 11.27 -9.77 -7.06
C VAL A 199 10.19 -10.83 -6.93
N THR A 200 9.66 -11.02 -5.73
CA THR A 200 8.42 -11.78 -5.51
C THR A 200 7.26 -10.80 -5.51
N LYS A 201 6.28 -11.01 -6.38
CA LYS A 201 5.09 -10.16 -6.55
C LYS A 201 3.97 -10.57 -5.58
N GLY A 202 2.91 -9.76 -5.49
CA GLY A 202 1.76 -10.00 -4.62
C GLY A 202 1.05 -11.33 -4.90
N ASP A 203 0.95 -11.69 -6.18
CA ASP A 203 0.40 -12.97 -6.68
C ASP A 203 1.36 -14.17 -6.50
N ASN A 204 2.53 -13.94 -5.90
CA ASN A 204 3.64 -14.88 -5.75
C ASN A 204 4.36 -15.26 -7.05
N SER A 205 4.07 -14.58 -8.17
CA SER A 205 4.93 -14.69 -9.35
C SER A 205 6.31 -14.08 -9.06
N GLN A 206 7.34 -14.59 -9.75
CA GLN A 206 8.72 -14.17 -9.54
C GLN A 206 9.31 -13.62 -10.84
N GLU A 207 10.06 -12.52 -10.71
CA GLU A 207 10.79 -11.89 -11.80
C GLU A 207 12.22 -11.58 -11.34
N ILE A 208 13.19 -11.70 -12.24
CA ILE A 208 14.59 -11.38 -11.93
C ILE A 208 14.95 -10.09 -12.64
N ILE A 209 15.36 -9.08 -11.86
CA ILE A 209 16.07 -7.92 -12.38
C ILE A 209 17.51 -8.35 -12.63
N ASN A 210 17.84 -8.60 -13.89
CA ASN A 210 19.14 -9.10 -14.29
C ASN A 210 20.23 -8.04 -14.15
N PHE A 211 21.32 -8.40 -13.48
CA PHE A 211 22.56 -7.64 -13.46
C PHE A 211 23.50 -8.15 -14.56
N ILE A 212 24.51 -7.36 -14.88
CA ILE A 212 25.58 -7.81 -15.78
C ILE A 212 26.34 -8.95 -15.09
N THR A 213 26.48 -10.06 -15.80
CA THR A 213 27.25 -11.25 -15.40
C THR A 213 28.44 -11.43 -16.34
N SER A 214 29.10 -12.60 -16.36
CA SER A 214 30.33 -12.85 -17.12
C SER A 214 30.25 -12.68 -18.64
N ASN A 215 29.04 -12.52 -19.21
CA ASN A 215 28.83 -12.21 -20.62
C ASN A 215 28.40 -10.75 -20.77
N TYR A 216 29.39 -9.86 -20.83
CA TYR A 216 29.20 -8.43 -21.07
C TYR A 216 28.88 -8.22 -22.56
N ASN A 217 27.67 -7.77 -22.85
CA ASN A 217 27.32 -7.20 -24.15
C ASN A 217 27.07 -5.70 -23.95
N ASP A 218 27.99 -4.88 -24.43
CA ASP A 218 27.98 -3.41 -24.29
C ASP A 218 26.73 -2.75 -24.88
N SER A 219 25.96 -3.47 -25.71
CA SER A 219 24.69 -2.97 -26.24
C SER A 219 23.56 -2.95 -25.19
N ASP A 220 23.70 -3.64 -24.05
CA ASP A 220 22.63 -3.84 -23.08
C ASP A 220 22.71 -2.84 -21.92
N ILE A 221 22.36 -1.58 -22.20
CA ILE A 221 22.46 -0.44 -21.27
C ILE A 221 21.48 -0.50 -20.08
N ASN A 222 20.55 -1.46 -20.07
CA ASN A 222 19.50 -1.58 -19.05
C ASN A 222 19.91 -2.46 -17.85
N LYS A 223 21.11 -3.06 -17.87
CA LYS A 223 21.60 -3.93 -16.78
C LYS A 223 22.54 -3.18 -15.84
N VAL A 224 22.41 -3.43 -14.54
CA VAL A 224 23.29 -2.87 -13.50
C VAL A 224 24.53 -3.76 -13.32
N LEU A 225 25.73 -3.17 -13.23
CA LEU A 225 26.99 -3.91 -13.04
C LEU A 225 27.14 -4.37 -11.58
N ASN A 226 27.28 -5.67 -11.32
CA ASN A 226 27.56 -6.15 -9.97
C ASN A 226 29.05 -5.95 -9.59
N LEU A 227 29.34 -5.69 -8.31
CA LEU A 227 30.68 -5.37 -7.83
C LEU A 227 31.72 -6.49 -8.05
N GLY A 228 31.29 -7.76 -8.03
CA GLY A 228 32.17 -8.90 -8.28
C GLY A 228 32.63 -8.97 -9.73
N THR A 229 31.70 -8.81 -10.67
CA THR A 229 31.97 -8.75 -12.11
C THR A 229 32.82 -7.53 -12.48
N LEU A 230 32.54 -6.36 -11.88
CA LEU A 230 33.41 -5.18 -12.03
C LEU A 230 34.84 -5.48 -11.59
N LYS A 231 35.03 -6.08 -10.40
CA LYS A 231 36.36 -6.46 -9.91
C LYS A 231 37.05 -7.47 -10.83
N SER A 232 36.33 -8.42 -11.41
CA SER A 232 36.90 -9.39 -12.35
C SER A 232 37.33 -8.75 -13.67
N LEU A 233 36.49 -7.88 -14.25
CA LEU A 233 36.81 -7.14 -15.47
C LEU A 233 38.00 -6.20 -15.26
N LEU A 234 38.04 -5.52 -14.11
CA LEU A 234 39.19 -4.69 -13.74
C LEU A 234 40.44 -5.52 -13.45
N GLY A 235 40.29 -6.67 -12.78
CA GLY A 235 41.39 -7.53 -12.34
C GLY A 235 42.06 -8.36 -13.43
N GLN A 236 41.40 -8.60 -14.57
CA GLN A 236 41.97 -9.39 -15.67
C GLN A 236 42.57 -8.53 -16.80
N GLY A 237 42.26 -7.23 -16.90
CA GLY A 237 42.72 -6.41 -18.02
C GLY A 237 42.58 -4.89 -17.90
N ALA A 238 42.26 -4.32 -16.73
CA ALA A 238 42.27 -2.87 -16.60
C ALA A 238 43.69 -2.30 -16.44
N ILE A 239 43.91 -1.11 -16.97
CA ILE A 239 45.12 -0.32 -16.76
C ILE A 239 45.08 0.23 -15.33
N VAL A 240 46.06 -0.16 -14.50
CA VAL A 240 46.19 0.29 -13.10
C VAL A 240 47.16 1.46 -12.96
N ALA A 241 48.05 1.64 -13.94
CA ALA A 241 48.94 2.79 -14.02
C ALA A 241 49.40 2.99 -15.48
N SER A 242 49.56 4.24 -15.89
CA SER A 242 50.13 4.56 -17.20
C SER A 242 50.84 5.90 -17.19
N LYS A 243 51.90 6.01 -17.98
CA LYS A 243 52.55 7.27 -18.34
C LYS A 243 52.74 7.26 -19.86
N LEU A 244 52.04 8.12 -20.59
CA LEU A 244 52.06 8.16 -22.06
C LEU A 244 53.11 9.13 -22.61
N ASP A 245 54.27 9.17 -21.98
CA ASP A 245 55.40 9.98 -22.44
C ASP A 245 56.11 9.28 -23.61
N ALA A 246 56.45 10.02 -24.67
CA ALA A 246 57.04 9.45 -25.87
C ALA A 246 58.44 8.86 -25.66
N ASN A 247 59.20 9.36 -24.67
CA ASN A 247 60.59 8.99 -24.43
C ASN A 247 60.79 8.15 -23.15
N ALA A 248 59.77 8.05 -22.28
CA ALA A 248 59.80 7.23 -21.07
C ALA A 248 58.36 6.88 -20.61
N GLY A 249 57.67 6.05 -21.39
CA GLY A 249 56.27 5.71 -21.19
C GLY A 249 56.00 4.25 -20.83
N PHE A 250 54.84 3.99 -20.24
CA PHE A 250 54.39 2.64 -19.88
C PHE A 250 52.87 2.55 -19.75
N VAL A 251 52.35 1.32 -19.87
CA VAL A 251 51.01 0.90 -19.50
C VAL A 251 51.12 -0.38 -18.67
N LYS A 252 50.60 -0.36 -17.44
CA LYS A 252 50.57 -1.49 -16.51
C LYS A 252 49.14 -1.96 -16.29
N PHE A 253 48.91 -3.26 -16.48
CA PHE A 253 47.63 -3.91 -16.29
C PHE A 253 47.52 -4.54 -14.90
N ALA A 254 46.29 -4.68 -14.41
CA ALA A 254 46.01 -5.23 -13.07
C ALA A 254 46.52 -6.67 -12.87
N ASN A 255 46.64 -7.43 -13.97
CA ASN A 255 47.17 -8.80 -13.96
C ASN A 255 48.73 -8.85 -13.94
N GLY A 256 49.39 -7.69 -13.79
CA GLY A 256 50.85 -7.54 -13.76
C GLY A 256 51.47 -7.28 -15.13
N PHE A 257 50.80 -7.66 -16.24
CA PHE A 257 51.33 -7.43 -17.58
C PHE A 257 51.65 -5.94 -17.79
N THR A 258 52.84 -5.65 -18.28
CA THR A 258 53.34 -4.29 -18.46
C THR A 258 54.00 -4.18 -19.82
N ILE A 259 53.60 -3.16 -20.58
CA ILE A 259 54.31 -2.72 -21.79
C ILE A 259 54.91 -1.37 -21.49
N GLN A 260 56.20 -1.18 -21.76
CA GLN A 260 56.88 0.09 -21.56
C GLN A 260 57.87 0.40 -22.67
N TRP A 261 58.15 1.66 -22.89
CA TRP A 261 59.00 2.12 -23.98
C TRP A 261 59.84 3.33 -23.54
N GLY A 262 60.91 3.57 -24.28
CA GLY A 262 61.70 4.76 -24.09
C GLY A 262 62.67 5.05 -25.22
N ALA A 263 63.31 6.21 -25.14
CA ALA A 263 64.35 6.63 -26.06
C ALA A 263 65.70 6.72 -25.32
N PHE A 264 66.77 6.34 -26.00
CA PHE A 264 68.14 6.52 -25.53
C PHE A 264 68.91 7.33 -26.58
N ASN A 265 69.57 8.40 -26.14
CA ASN A 265 70.29 9.32 -27.01
C ASN A 265 71.73 9.45 -26.51
N ASN A 266 72.69 9.09 -27.36
CA ASN A 266 74.12 9.18 -27.07
C ASN A 266 74.54 8.45 -25.79
N VAL A 267 74.02 7.23 -25.57
CA VAL A 267 74.30 6.45 -24.36
C VAL A 267 75.50 5.53 -24.60
N PRO A 268 76.49 5.45 -23.69
CA PRO A 268 77.62 4.54 -23.84
C PRO A 268 77.17 3.08 -24.01
N ILE A 269 77.78 2.39 -24.98
CA ILE A 269 77.50 0.97 -25.23
C ILE A 269 77.90 0.13 -24.01
N GLY A 270 77.04 -0.80 -23.62
CA GLY A 270 77.20 -1.64 -22.44
C GLY A 270 76.72 -0.98 -21.13
N ASN A 271 76.27 0.28 -21.17
CA ASN A 271 75.71 0.94 -20.00
C ASN A 271 74.32 0.38 -19.63
N THR A 272 74.00 0.45 -18.34
CA THR A 272 72.69 0.05 -17.80
C THR A 272 71.68 1.18 -18.02
N PHE A 273 70.54 0.83 -18.61
CA PHE A 273 69.41 1.72 -18.83
C PHE A 273 68.23 1.29 -17.97
N SER A 274 67.60 2.24 -17.28
CA SER A 274 66.45 1.95 -16.41
C SER A 274 65.14 2.02 -17.17
N PHE A 275 64.25 1.11 -16.87
CA PHE A 275 62.87 1.18 -17.32
C PHE A 275 62.10 2.31 -16.63
N PRO A 276 61.04 2.88 -17.26
CA PRO A 276 60.15 3.85 -16.62
C PRO A 276 59.49 3.32 -15.33
N VAL A 277 59.18 2.03 -15.29
CA VAL A 277 58.69 1.33 -14.11
C VAL A 277 59.31 -0.06 -14.01
N SER A 278 59.50 -0.58 -12.80
CA SER A 278 59.93 -1.96 -12.60
C SER A 278 58.78 -2.91 -12.94
N PHE A 279 59.09 -3.99 -13.67
CA PHE A 279 58.22 -5.16 -13.79
C PHE A 279 58.02 -5.81 -12.41
N ASP A 280 56.85 -6.40 -12.14
CA ASP A 280 56.54 -7.01 -10.84
C ASP A 280 57.30 -8.31 -10.64
N ASN A 281 57.53 -9.08 -11.69
CA ASN A 281 58.21 -10.37 -11.66
C ASN A 281 59.40 -10.45 -12.64
N ALA A 282 59.20 -10.15 -13.93
CA ALA A 282 60.24 -10.32 -14.95
C ALA A 282 60.02 -9.44 -16.19
N CYS A 283 61.13 -8.99 -16.79
CA CYS A 283 61.15 -8.54 -18.17
C CYS A 283 61.24 -9.78 -19.08
N TYR A 284 60.32 -9.92 -20.03
CA TYR A 284 60.31 -11.03 -20.98
C TYR A 284 61.16 -10.74 -22.20
N VAL A 285 61.06 -9.51 -22.72
CA VAL A 285 61.75 -9.10 -23.93
C VAL A 285 61.94 -7.59 -23.96
N VAL A 286 63.05 -7.17 -24.57
CA VAL A 286 63.31 -5.80 -25.00
C VAL A 286 63.68 -5.83 -26.47
N VAL A 287 62.99 -5.05 -27.28
CA VAL A 287 63.31 -4.83 -28.70
C VAL A 287 63.37 -3.34 -28.98
N GLY A 288 64.09 -2.95 -30.02
CA GLY A 288 64.31 -1.55 -30.31
C GLY A 288 64.99 -1.34 -31.64
N ASN A 289 64.97 -0.10 -32.08
CA ASN A 289 65.47 0.31 -33.38
C ASN A 289 66.37 1.54 -33.23
N ASP A 290 67.30 1.66 -34.17
CA ASP A 290 68.13 2.86 -34.32
C ASP A 290 67.26 4.06 -34.73
N VAL A 291 67.65 5.23 -34.23
CA VAL A 291 67.02 6.52 -34.54
C VAL A 291 68.10 7.53 -35.00
N ASN A 292 69.31 7.07 -35.32
CA ASN A 292 70.34 7.91 -35.88
C ASN A 292 69.91 8.49 -37.25
N GLY A 293 70.10 9.79 -37.44
CA GLY A 293 69.70 10.52 -38.65
C GLY A 293 70.62 10.32 -39.85
N ASN A 294 71.67 9.51 -39.73
CA ASN A 294 72.62 9.24 -40.81
C ASN A 294 72.33 7.87 -41.46
N ASN A 295 71.62 7.90 -42.59
CA ASN A 295 71.18 6.72 -43.37
C ASN A 295 72.29 5.80 -43.89
N ARG A 296 73.57 6.10 -43.61
CA ARG A 296 74.71 5.28 -44.03
C ARG A 296 75.15 4.29 -42.94
N ASP A 297 75.10 4.67 -41.67
CA ASP A 297 75.68 3.91 -40.55
C ASP A 297 74.61 3.46 -39.54
N ASN A 298 73.57 2.78 -40.01
CA ASN A 298 72.51 2.28 -39.13
C ASN A 298 73.11 1.36 -38.05
N GLN A 299 72.66 1.54 -36.81
CA GLN A 299 73.06 0.72 -35.69
C GLN A 299 72.16 -0.51 -35.55
N VAL A 300 72.76 -1.68 -35.32
CA VAL A 300 72.06 -2.90 -34.94
C VAL A 300 72.18 -3.05 -33.43
N HIS A 301 71.04 -3.06 -32.73
CA HIS A 301 71.00 -3.15 -31.28
C HIS A 301 70.79 -4.58 -30.79
N SER A 302 71.47 -4.92 -29.70
CA SER A 302 71.24 -6.11 -28.89
C SER A 302 70.97 -5.68 -27.45
N PHE A 303 69.79 -6.01 -26.95
CA PHE A 303 69.39 -5.76 -25.58
C PHE A 303 69.68 -7.01 -24.75
N ARG A 304 70.47 -6.86 -23.68
CA ARG A 304 70.94 -7.99 -22.86
C ARG A 304 70.89 -7.64 -21.38
N GLU A 305 71.08 -8.65 -20.54
CA GLU A 305 71.17 -8.49 -19.08
C GLU A 305 69.98 -7.72 -18.49
N TYR A 306 68.78 -7.96 -19.01
CA TYR A 306 67.58 -7.32 -18.50
C TYR A 306 67.17 -7.91 -17.14
N THR A 307 66.87 -7.01 -16.22
CA THR A 307 66.29 -7.28 -14.92
C THR A 307 64.84 -6.81 -14.90
N ARG A 308 64.21 -6.80 -13.73
CA ARG A 308 62.89 -6.20 -13.56
C ARG A 308 62.89 -4.68 -13.79
N SER A 309 64.01 -3.99 -13.58
CA SER A 309 64.08 -2.52 -13.56
C SER A 309 65.04 -1.92 -14.60
N SER A 310 65.81 -2.75 -15.30
CA SER A 310 66.84 -2.25 -16.21
C SER A 310 67.22 -3.26 -17.30
N PHE A 311 68.02 -2.82 -18.26
CA PHE A 311 68.66 -3.63 -19.28
C PHE A 311 69.96 -2.95 -19.75
N LYS A 312 70.82 -3.69 -20.46
CA LYS A 312 71.99 -3.12 -21.13
C LYS A 312 71.81 -3.08 -22.64
N ILE A 313 72.35 -2.04 -23.25
CA ILE A 313 72.30 -1.83 -24.70
C ILE A 313 73.68 -2.09 -25.28
N PHE A 314 73.74 -3.06 -26.19
CA PHE A 314 74.88 -3.28 -27.05
C PHE A 314 74.51 -2.85 -28.46
N SER A 315 75.43 -2.21 -29.16
CA SER A 315 75.16 -1.63 -30.47
C SER A 315 76.40 -1.72 -31.34
N GLN A 316 76.20 -2.00 -32.63
CA GLN A 316 77.28 -2.00 -33.63
C GLN A 316 76.76 -1.38 -34.92
N ALA A 317 77.63 -0.71 -35.67
CA ALA A 317 77.27 -0.24 -37.00
C ALA A 317 77.05 -1.46 -37.93
N ALA A 318 76.03 -1.38 -38.79
CA ALA A 318 75.77 -2.40 -39.81
C ALA A 318 76.88 -2.46 -40.88
N LEU A 319 77.58 -1.34 -41.10
CA LEU A 319 78.81 -1.30 -41.88
C LEU A 319 80.01 -1.68 -41.01
N ASP A 320 80.74 -2.70 -41.45
CA ASP A 320 81.82 -3.40 -40.71
C ASP A 320 83.04 -2.52 -40.35
N SER A 321 83.06 -1.24 -40.74
CA SER A 321 84.20 -0.33 -40.57
C SER A 321 84.05 0.70 -39.45
N GLY A 322 82.95 0.71 -38.69
CA GLY A 322 82.66 1.75 -37.69
C GLY A 322 82.50 1.23 -36.27
N ASN A 323 83.56 1.27 -35.46
CA ASN A 323 83.43 1.13 -34.01
C ASN A 323 82.59 2.30 -33.46
N LYS A 324 81.40 2.02 -32.94
CA LYS A 324 80.59 3.00 -32.22
C LYS A 324 80.86 2.84 -30.72
N THR A 325 80.96 3.96 -30.01
CA THR A 325 81.12 3.99 -28.55
C THR A 325 79.82 4.33 -27.83
N THR A 326 78.85 4.91 -28.54
CA THR A 326 77.53 5.29 -28.04
C THR A 326 76.40 4.77 -28.95
N ALA A 327 75.22 4.62 -28.34
CA ALA A 327 74.00 4.13 -28.98
C ALA A 327 72.92 5.22 -28.99
N TRP A 328 72.15 5.26 -30.09
CA TRP A 328 70.94 6.07 -30.24
C TRP A 328 69.79 5.18 -30.69
N GLY A 329 68.62 5.37 -30.12
CA GLY A 329 67.49 4.55 -30.52
C GLY A 329 66.28 4.66 -29.60
N ARG A 330 65.32 3.79 -29.87
CA ARG A 330 64.12 3.59 -29.06
C ARG A 330 63.97 2.12 -28.74
N TYR A 331 63.31 1.82 -27.63
CA TYR A 331 62.96 0.46 -27.25
C TYR A 331 61.51 0.36 -26.82
N ILE A 332 60.98 -0.85 -26.93
CA ILE A 332 59.78 -1.33 -26.26
C ILE A 332 60.13 -2.61 -25.51
N ALA A 333 59.64 -2.72 -24.29
CA ALA A 333 59.84 -3.84 -23.41
C ALA A 333 58.50 -4.36 -22.91
N VAL A 334 58.40 -5.68 -22.79
CA VAL A 334 57.21 -6.38 -22.31
C VAL A 334 57.62 -7.30 -21.18
N GLY A 335 56.79 -7.37 -20.14
CA GLY A 335 57.03 -8.19 -18.97
C GLY A 335 55.79 -8.24 -18.08
N ASN A 336 55.96 -8.83 -16.90
CA ASN A 336 54.97 -8.77 -15.85
C ASN A 336 55.63 -8.43 -14.51
#